data_AF-A0A519EES7-F1
#
_entry.id   AF-A0A519EES7-F1
#
_cell.length_a   1.000
_cell.length_b   1.000
_cell.length_c   1.000
_cell.angle_alpha   90.00
_cell.angle_beta   90.00
_cell.angle_gamma   90.00
#
_symmetry.space_group_name_H-M   'P 1'
#
loop_
_entity.id
_entity.type
_entity.pdbx_description
1 polymer ?
#
loop_
_entity_poly.entity_id
_entity_poly.type
_entity_poly.pdbx_seq_one_letter_code
_entity_poly.pdbx_strand_id
1 'polypeptide(L)'
;MIDSSLQRKDFVSGLVGLVSLAVDRELLDDAETLLGAVRLLRPKVSQLDFFEAWIAMKRGHWTDAMRTLRNLDATAPEWSTAKAFLAYCQFATGDMGWRATAEDVLHTSTNPEALDMVRSLLHPEDEAPESSGADGGSEAATPPALTIDLSQMAYMRA
;
A
#
# COMPACT_ATOMS: atom_id res chain seq x y z
N MET A 1 -2.70 28.82 -21.74
CA MET A 1 -2.04 28.18 -22.88
C MET A 1 -1.85 26.73 -22.49
N ILE A 2 -2.80 25.86 -22.87
CA ILE A 2 -2.76 24.42 -22.53
C ILE A 2 -1.83 23.78 -23.56
N ASP A 3 -0.82 23.06 -23.08
CA ASP A 3 0.22 22.44 -23.89
C ASP A 3 -0.40 21.47 -24.92
N SER A 4 0.05 21.56 -26.17
CA SER A 4 -0.62 20.99 -27.36
C SER A 4 -0.37 19.50 -27.56
N SER A 5 0.18 18.80 -26.57
CA SER A 5 0.17 17.34 -26.56
C SER A 5 0.18 16.81 -25.14
N LEU A 6 -0.99 16.72 -24.51
CA LEU A 6 -1.13 15.83 -23.37
C LEU A 6 -0.80 14.41 -23.86
N GLN A 7 0.40 13.92 -23.54
CA GLN A 7 0.80 12.59 -23.96
C GLN A 7 -0.03 11.58 -23.17
N ARG A 8 -0.35 10.44 -23.80
CA ARG A 8 -1.10 9.36 -23.13
C ARG A 8 -0.44 8.95 -21.81
N LYS A 9 0.89 9.02 -21.74
CA LYS A 9 1.68 8.75 -20.53
C LYS A 9 1.36 9.73 -19.40
N ASP A 10 1.32 11.03 -19.70
CA ASP A 10 1.05 12.08 -18.71
C ASP A 10 -0.40 12.02 -18.23
N PHE A 11 -1.33 11.75 -19.15
CA PHE A 11 -2.74 11.54 -18.81
C PHE A 11 -2.94 10.35 -17.86
N VAL A 12 -2.33 9.21 -18.18
CA VAL A 12 -2.41 8.01 -17.33
C VAL A 12 -1.76 8.27 -15.98
N SER A 13 -0.62 8.95 -15.95
CA SER A 13 0.05 9.34 -14.69
C SER A 13 -0.86 10.21 -13.82
N GLY A 14 -1.52 11.21 -14.42
CA GLY A 14 -2.49 12.05 -13.72
C GLY A 14 -3.67 11.27 -13.16
N LEU A 15 -4.21 10.30 -13.92
CA LEU A 15 -5.29 9.43 -13.43
C LEU A 15 -4.85 8.55 -12.27
N VAL A 16 -3.64 7.97 -12.32
CA VAL A 16 -3.08 7.19 -11.20
C VAL A 16 -2.92 8.08 -9.96
N GLY A 17 -2.43 9.31 -10.13
CA GLY A 17 -2.35 10.26 -9.02
C GLY A 17 -3.71 10.60 -8.40
N LEU A 18 -4.77 10.70 -9.22
CA LEU A 18 -6.14 10.87 -8.72
C LEU A 18 -6.67 9.64 -8.00
N VAL A 19 -6.33 8.42 -8.44
CA VAL A 19 -6.67 7.20 -7.70
C VAL A 19 -6.02 7.25 -6.32
N SER A 20 -4.72 7.51 -6.22
CA SER A 20 -4.03 7.62 -4.93
C SER A 20 -4.70 8.64 -4.00
N LEU A 21 -4.96 9.85 -4.51
CA LEU A 21 -5.61 10.91 -3.76
C LEU A 21 -7.03 10.51 -3.30
N ALA A 22 -7.80 9.84 -4.14
CA ALA A 22 -9.14 9.38 -3.79
C ALA A 22 -9.09 8.33 -2.66
N VAL A 23 -8.14 7.38 -2.70
CA VAL A 23 -7.95 6.38 -1.64
C VAL A 23 -7.54 7.05 -0.32
N ASP A 24 -6.62 8.02 -0.37
CA ASP A 24 -6.17 8.77 0.82
C ASP A 24 -7.31 9.57 1.47
N ARG A 25 -8.22 10.10 0.66
CA ARG A 25 -9.39 10.86 1.11
C ARG A 25 -10.62 10.00 1.39
N GLU A 26 -10.46 8.67 1.38
CA GLU A 26 -11.53 7.69 1.60
C GLU A 26 -12.71 7.82 0.62
N LEU A 27 -12.46 8.38 -0.57
CA LEU A 27 -13.39 8.43 -1.69
C LEU A 27 -13.29 7.12 -2.50
N LEU A 28 -13.62 6.00 -1.85
CA LEU A 28 -13.27 4.66 -2.35
C LEU A 28 -14.02 4.29 -3.64
N ASP A 29 -15.28 4.70 -3.78
CA ASP A 29 -16.06 4.42 -4.99
C ASP A 29 -15.55 5.22 -6.21
N ASP A 30 -15.08 6.46 -5.97
CA ASP A 30 -14.42 7.28 -6.98
C ASP A 30 -13.06 6.66 -7.36
N ALA A 31 -12.29 6.19 -6.37
CA ALA A 31 -11.02 5.51 -6.59
C ALA A 31 -11.19 4.25 -7.46
N GLU A 32 -12.21 3.42 -7.21
CA GLU A 32 -12.51 2.25 -8.03
C GLU A 32 -12.90 2.62 -9.46
N THR A 33 -13.72 3.65 -9.62
CA THR A 33 -14.14 4.15 -10.94
C THR A 33 -12.93 4.64 -11.75
N LEU A 34 -12.06 5.43 -11.12
CA LEU A 34 -10.83 5.91 -11.74
C LEU A 34 -9.85 4.78 -12.06
N LEU A 35 -9.68 3.81 -11.15
CA LEU A 35 -8.83 2.65 -11.37
C LEU A 35 -9.32 1.80 -12.55
N GLY A 36 -10.63 1.63 -12.69
CA GLY A 36 -11.25 0.99 -13.85
C GLY A 36 -10.90 1.70 -15.16
N ALA A 37 -10.95 3.04 -15.17
CA ALA A 37 -10.54 3.83 -16.34
C ALA A 37 -9.05 3.65 -16.66
N VAL A 38 -8.17 3.65 -15.64
CA VAL A 38 -6.73 3.40 -15.84
C VAL A 38 -6.48 2.01 -16.41
N ARG A 39 -7.19 0.98 -15.95
CA ARG A 39 -7.06 -0.39 -16.46
C ARG A 39 -7.44 -0.54 -17.92
N LEU A 40 -8.48 0.18 -18.38
CA LEU A 40 -8.80 0.24 -19.81
C LEU A 40 -7.65 0.82 -20.64
N LEU A 41 -6.92 1.80 -20.09
CA LEU A 41 -5.78 2.41 -20.75
C LEU A 41 -4.48 1.60 -20.60
N ARG A 42 -4.32 0.78 -19.55
CA ARG A 42 -3.11 0.02 -19.22
C ARG A 42 -3.45 -1.38 -18.68
N PRO A 43 -3.99 -2.29 -19.51
CA PRO A 43 -4.51 -3.57 -19.03
C PRO A 43 -3.45 -4.58 -18.55
N LYS A 44 -2.16 -4.32 -18.76
CA LYS A 44 -1.06 -5.25 -18.46
C LYS A 44 -0.18 -4.83 -17.27
N VAL A 45 -0.58 -3.80 -16.53
CA VAL A 45 0.23 -3.26 -15.43
C VAL A 45 -0.22 -3.88 -14.11
N SER A 46 0.55 -4.86 -13.62
CA SER A 46 0.28 -5.54 -12.35
C SER A 46 0.31 -4.59 -11.15
N GLN A 47 1.04 -3.47 -11.22
CA GLN A 47 1.01 -2.46 -10.16
C GLN A 47 -0.37 -1.86 -9.89
N LEU A 48 -1.31 -1.95 -10.85
CA LEU A 48 -2.68 -1.50 -10.61
C LEU A 48 -3.41 -2.36 -9.57
N ASP A 49 -2.98 -3.61 -9.37
CA ASP A 49 -3.56 -4.53 -8.39
C ASP A 49 -3.28 -4.06 -6.95
N PHE A 50 -2.23 -3.28 -6.74
CA PHE A 50 -1.98 -2.65 -5.44
C PHE A 50 -3.06 -1.66 -5.04
N PHE A 51 -3.57 -0.86 -5.99
CA PHE A 51 -4.67 0.05 -5.68
C PHE A 51 -5.92 -0.73 -5.28
N GLU A 52 -6.18 -1.90 -5.87
CA GLU A 52 -7.27 -2.76 -5.43
C GLU A 52 -7.05 -3.28 -4.01
N ALA A 53 -5.84 -3.74 -3.70
CA ALA A 53 -5.50 -4.17 -2.34
C ALA A 53 -5.68 -3.02 -1.35
N TRP A 54 -5.23 -1.82 -1.70
CA TRP A 54 -5.30 -0.66 -0.82
C TRP A 54 -6.73 -0.17 -0.59
N ILE A 55 -7.57 -0.15 -1.64
CA ILE A 55 -9.01 0.11 -1.51
C ILE A 55 -9.66 -0.95 -0.61
N ALA A 56 -9.34 -2.23 -0.81
CA ALA A 56 -9.84 -3.32 0.04
C ALA A 56 -9.43 -3.14 1.51
N MET A 57 -8.18 -2.73 1.79
CA MET A 57 -7.72 -2.40 3.15
C MET A 57 -8.52 -1.26 3.76
N LYS A 58 -8.74 -0.16 3.02
CA LYS A 58 -9.54 0.99 3.48
C LYS A 58 -11.00 0.61 3.76
N ARG A 59 -11.53 -0.42 3.09
CA ARG A 59 -12.86 -1.00 3.38
C ARG A 59 -12.86 -2.03 4.51
N GLY A 60 -11.72 -2.35 5.10
CA GLY A 60 -11.58 -3.43 6.09
C GLY A 60 -11.69 -4.84 5.50
N HIS A 61 -11.63 -4.98 4.18
CA HIS A 61 -11.63 -6.26 3.47
C HIS A 61 -10.22 -6.87 3.44
N TRP A 62 -9.67 -7.15 4.61
CA TRP A 62 -8.27 -7.57 4.79
C TRP A 62 -7.93 -8.86 4.05
N THR A 63 -8.84 -9.84 4.01
CA THR A 63 -8.62 -11.12 3.31
C THR A 63 -8.46 -10.92 1.80
N ASP A 64 -9.26 -10.02 1.21
CA ASP A 64 -9.16 -9.69 -0.21
C ASP A 64 -7.86 -8.95 -0.51
N ALA A 65 -7.49 -7.98 0.33
CA ALA A 65 -6.22 -7.27 0.22
C ALA A 65 -5.02 -8.24 0.27
N MET A 66 -4.99 -9.15 1.25
CA MET A 66 -3.90 -10.14 1.39
C MET A 66 -3.82 -11.08 0.19
N ARG A 67 -4.95 -11.50 -0.37
CA ARG A 67 -4.97 -12.34 -1.59
C ARG A 67 -4.35 -11.59 -2.77
N THR A 68 -4.75 -10.34 -2.97
CA THR A 68 -4.24 -9.49 -4.06
C THR A 68 -2.75 -9.21 -3.89
N LEU A 69 -2.29 -8.86 -2.68
CA LEU A 69 -0.88 -8.58 -2.38
C LEU A 69 0.01 -9.81 -2.55
N ARG A 70 -0.45 -11.01 -2.18
CA ARG A 70 0.29 -12.27 -2.44
C ARG A 70 0.43 -12.55 -3.92
N ASN A 71 -0.62 -12.33 -4.71
CA ASN A 71 -0.55 -12.51 -6.16
C ASN A 71 0.42 -11.49 -6.79
N LEU A 72 0.40 -10.27 -6.30
CA LEU A 72 1.29 -9.20 -6.75
C LEU A 72 2.75 -9.48 -6.39
N ASP A 73 3.05 -9.94 -5.17
CA ASP A 73 4.39 -10.38 -4.77
C ASP A 73 4.90 -11.55 -5.63
N ALA A 74 4.02 -12.51 -5.97
CA ALA A 74 4.37 -13.64 -6.84
C ALA A 74 4.62 -13.23 -8.30
N THR A 75 3.94 -12.19 -8.80
CA THR A 75 4.01 -11.76 -10.22
C THR A 75 4.97 -10.60 -10.46
N ALA A 76 5.31 -9.85 -9.42
CA ALA A 76 6.23 -8.72 -9.44
C ALA A 76 7.10 -8.70 -8.16
N PRO A 77 7.93 -9.73 -7.91
CA PRO A 77 8.73 -9.86 -6.68
C PRO A 77 9.76 -8.73 -6.50
N GLU A 78 10.13 -8.03 -7.59
CA GLU A 78 10.95 -6.82 -7.52
C GLU A 78 10.26 -5.67 -6.78
N TRP A 79 8.95 -5.76 -6.59
CA TRP A 79 8.15 -4.73 -5.94
C TRP A 79 7.87 -5.07 -4.47
N SER A 80 8.92 -4.96 -3.66
CA SER A 80 8.90 -5.27 -2.23
C SER A 80 7.85 -4.53 -1.39
N THR A 81 7.28 -3.44 -1.92
CA THR A 81 6.11 -2.76 -1.35
C THR A 81 4.93 -3.71 -1.14
N ALA A 82 4.64 -4.59 -2.11
CA ALA A 82 3.50 -5.51 -1.99
C ALA A 82 3.64 -6.44 -0.78
N LYS A 83 4.86 -6.90 -0.52
CA LYS A 83 5.20 -7.77 0.61
C LYS A 83 5.20 -7.04 1.95
N ALA A 84 5.65 -5.78 1.99
CA ALA A 84 5.54 -4.95 3.18
C ALA A 84 4.07 -4.72 3.57
N PHE A 85 3.22 -4.41 2.58
CA PHE A 85 1.77 -4.28 2.80
C PHE A 85 1.11 -5.61 3.20
N LEU A 86 1.62 -6.75 2.71
CA LEU A 86 1.17 -8.06 3.16
C LEU A 86 1.48 -8.27 4.64
N ALA A 87 2.70 -7.95 5.08
CA ALA A 87 3.08 -8.00 6.50
C ALA A 87 2.19 -7.08 7.34
N TYR A 88 1.89 -5.88 6.84
CA TYR A 88 0.97 -4.94 7.50
C TYR A 88 -0.44 -5.53 7.65
N CYS A 89 -1.01 -6.11 6.60
CA CYS A 89 -2.34 -6.74 6.67
C CYS A 89 -2.36 -7.92 7.64
N GLN A 90 -1.29 -8.72 7.67
CA GLN A 90 -1.15 -9.84 8.60
C GLN A 90 -1.06 -9.33 10.05
N PHE A 91 -0.31 -8.26 10.30
CA PHE A 91 -0.24 -7.63 11.61
C PHE A 91 -1.62 -7.13 12.05
N ALA A 92 -2.31 -6.38 11.19
CA ALA A 92 -3.63 -5.82 11.46
C ALA A 92 -4.70 -6.89 11.75
N THR A 93 -4.53 -8.10 11.23
CA THR A 93 -5.47 -9.22 11.41
C THR A 93 -5.01 -10.22 12.48
N GLY A 94 -3.85 -10.02 13.11
CA GLY A 94 -3.28 -10.94 14.09
C GLY A 94 -2.74 -12.25 13.52
N ASP A 95 -2.46 -12.31 12.20
CA ASP A 95 -1.86 -13.47 11.55
C ASP A 95 -0.40 -13.64 12.00
N MET A 96 -0.09 -14.77 12.65
CA MET A 96 1.21 -15.07 13.24
C MET A 96 2.39 -15.03 12.24
N GLY A 97 2.12 -15.11 10.94
CA GLY A 97 3.11 -15.02 9.88
C GLY A 97 3.67 -13.61 9.64
N TRP A 98 3.05 -12.57 10.18
CA TRP A 98 3.42 -11.17 9.90
C TRP A 98 4.90 -10.88 10.16
N ARG A 99 5.48 -11.42 11.25
CA ARG A 99 6.89 -11.22 11.61
C ARG A 99 7.85 -11.85 10.61
N ALA A 100 7.54 -13.04 10.13
CA ALA A 100 8.38 -13.72 9.14
C ALA A 100 8.37 -12.97 7.81
N THR A 101 7.20 -12.49 7.39
CA THR A 101 7.06 -11.68 6.16
C THR A 101 7.77 -10.33 6.29
N ALA A 102 7.67 -9.68 7.45
CA ALA A 102 8.42 -8.47 7.79
C ALA A 102 9.94 -8.69 7.68
N GLU A 103 10.48 -9.69 8.38
CA GLU A 103 11.92 -9.96 8.37
C GLU A 103 12.45 -10.26 6.95
N ASP A 104 11.67 -10.97 6.15
CA ASP A 104 11.99 -11.25 4.75
C ASP A 104 12.08 -9.96 3.92
N VAL A 105 11.19 -8.99 4.14
CA VAL A 105 11.29 -7.66 3.51
C VAL A 105 12.57 -6.94 3.94
N LEU A 106 12.93 -6.97 5.22
CA LEU A 106 14.17 -6.35 5.71
C LEU A 106 15.42 -6.96 5.07
N HIS A 107 15.40 -8.26 4.79
CA HIS A 107 16.53 -8.97 4.20
C HIS A 107 16.62 -8.80 2.67
N THR A 108 15.49 -8.68 1.98
CA THR A 108 15.42 -8.77 0.51
C THR A 108 15.12 -7.45 -0.20
N SER A 109 14.50 -6.48 0.48
CA SER A 109 14.10 -5.20 -0.11
C SER A 109 15.23 -4.18 -0.12
N THR A 110 15.35 -3.45 -1.23
CA THR A 110 16.13 -2.21 -1.32
C THR A 110 15.24 -0.96 -1.33
N ASN A 111 13.90 -1.12 -1.29
CA ASN A 111 12.96 -0.01 -1.29
C ASN A 111 12.87 0.61 0.11
N PRO A 112 13.27 1.89 0.30
CA PRO A 112 13.27 2.54 1.61
C PRO A 112 11.88 2.60 2.24
N GLU A 113 10.82 2.88 1.47
CA GLU A 113 9.46 2.98 1.99
C GLU A 113 8.95 1.63 2.53
N ALA A 114 9.28 0.54 1.83
CA ALA A 114 8.94 -0.81 2.27
C ALA A 114 9.70 -1.19 3.54
N LEU A 115 10.96 -0.78 3.66
CA LEU A 115 11.79 -1.01 4.84
C LEU A 115 11.28 -0.22 6.05
N ASP A 116 10.95 1.06 5.86
CA ASP A 116 10.48 1.94 6.94
C ASP A 116 9.12 1.48 7.47
N MET A 117 8.20 1.06 6.58
CA MET A 117 6.93 0.46 6.98
C MET A 117 7.13 -0.79 7.86
N VAL A 118 8.03 -1.69 7.48
CA VAL A 118 8.24 -2.91 8.25
C VAL A 118 8.94 -2.63 9.58
N ARG A 119 9.84 -1.65 9.63
CA ARG A 119 10.47 -1.21 10.87
C ARG A 119 9.44 -0.67 11.87
N SER A 120 8.47 0.13 11.42
CA SER A 120 7.43 0.64 12.32
C SER A 120 6.53 -0.47 12.88
N LEU A 121 6.32 -1.57 12.13
CA LEU A 121 5.61 -2.75 12.63
C LEU A 121 6.40 -3.52 13.72
N LEU A 122 7.73 -3.56 13.60
CA LEU A 122 8.60 -4.28 14.54
C LEU A 122 8.91 -3.45 15.80
N HIS A 123 8.89 -2.12 15.68
CA HIS A 123 9.18 -1.17 16.75
C HIS A 123 8.02 -0.17 16.95
N PRO A 124 6.83 -0.62 17.37
CA PRO A 124 5.68 0.25 17.54
C PRO A 124 5.86 1.28 18.68
N GLU A 125 6.84 1.10 19.57
CA GLU A 125 7.09 1.98 20.72
C GLU A 125 7.96 3.21 20.41
N ASP A 126 8.68 3.23 19.29
CA ASP A 126 9.59 4.34 18.93
C ASP A 126 8.87 5.54 18.28
N GLU A 127 7.58 5.42 17.95
CA GLU A 127 6.77 6.49 17.32
C GLU A 127 5.71 7.13 18.25
N ALA A 128 5.55 6.65 19.49
CA ALA A 128 4.61 7.25 20.43
C ALA A 128 5.24 8.44 21.16
N PRO A 129 4.70 9.68 21.06
CA PRO A 129 5.04 10.71 22.03
C PRO A 129 4.58 10.24 23.41
N GLU A 130 5.47 10.28 24.39
CA GLU A 130 5.23 9.88 25.77
C GLU A 130 3.87 10.40 26.28
N SER A 131 2.89 9.49 26.40
CA SER A 131 1.74 9.71 27.26
C SER A 131 1.60 8.49 28.18
N SER A 132 1.60 8.80 29.46
CA SER A 132 1.78 7.90 30.58
C SER A 132 0.56 7.01 30.85
N GLY A 133 0.82 5.74 31.17
CA GLY A 133 0.05 4.98 32.18
C GLY A 133 -0.74 3.77 31.67
N ALA A 134 -0.21 2.59 32.01
CA ALA A 134 -0.88 1.32 32.37
C ALA A 134 -2.25 0.98 31.75
N ASP A 135 -2.35 -0.17 31.08
CA ASP A 135 -2.84 -1.42 31.69
C ASP A 135 -2.63 -2.61 30.73
N GLY A 136 -2.44 -3.80 31.29
CA GLY A 136 -2.20 -5.03 30.55
C GLY A 136 -3.47 -5.58 29.92
N GLY A 137 -3.50 -5.61 28.58
CA GLY A 137 -4.44 -6.38 27.79
C GLY A 137 -3.82 -6.64 26.43
N SER A 138 -3.97 -7.85 25.91
CA SER A 138 -3.64 -8.18 24.51
C SER A 138 -4.62 -7.45 23.60
N GLU A 139 -4.47 -6.13 23.51
CA GLU A 139 -5.19 -5.26 22.61
C GLU A 139 -4.64 -5.55 21.22
N ALA A 140 -5.53 -5.90 20.28
CA ALA A 140 -5.14 -6.06 18.89
C ALA A 140 -4.39 -4.80 18.48
N ALA A 141 -3.08 -4.94 18.26
CA ALA A 141 -2.21 -3.81 18.01
C ALA A 141 -2.79 -3.05 16.81
N THR A 142 -3.29 -1.84 17.06
CA THR A 142 -3.83 -1.01 15.99
C THR A 142 -2.64 -0.71 15.09
N PRO A 143 -2.69 -1.13 13.81
CA PRO A 143 -1.54 -0.94 12.94
C PRO A 143 -1.28 0.56 12.78
N PRO A 144 -0.01 0.99 12.70
CA PRO A 144 0.32 2.40 12.56
C PRO A 144 -0.40 3.00 11.34
N ALA A 145 -0.74 4.28 11.43
CA ALA A 145 -1.37 4.99 10.32
C ALA A 145 -0.44 4.95 9.10
N LEU A 146 -0.93 4.45 7.96
CA LEU A 146 -0.18 4.42 6.72
C LEU A 146 -0.06 5.85 6.15
N THR A 147 0.99 6.57 6.52
CA THR A 147 1.38 7.82 5.86
C THR A 147 2.37 7.52 4.75
N ILE A 148 1.86 7.10 3.60
CA ILE A 148 2.71 6.78 2.44
C ILE A 148 2.41 7.80 1.34
N ASP A 149 3.44 8.49 0.88
CA ASP A 149 3.33 9.39 -0.27
C ASP A 149 3.35 8.59 -1.57
N LEU A 150 2.20 8.03 -1.92
CA LEU A 150 2.03 7.19 -3.11
C LEU A 150 1.96 7.99 -4.41
N SER A 151 2.08 9.32 -4.35
CA SER A 151 2.31 10.15 -5.53
C SER A 151 3.67 9.83 -6.19
N GLN A 152 4.65 9.38 -5.40
CA GLN A 152 5.98 8.98 -5.86
C GLN A 152 5.99 7.57 -6.50
N MET A 153 5.07 6.67 -6.11
CA MET A 153 5.00 5.32 -6.69
C MET A 153 4.49 5.32 -8.14
N ALA A 154 3.69 6.31 -8.54
CA ALA A 154 3.24 6.48 -9.92
C ALA A 154 4.41 6.70 -10.91
N TYR A 155 5.55 7.21 -10.42
CA TYR A 155 6.75 7.48 -11.23
C TYR A 155 7.59 6.23 -11.54
N MET A 156 7.31 5.07 -10.94
CA MET A 156 8.20 3.90 -11.02
C MET A 156 8.06 2.99 -12.26
N ARG A 157 7.19 3.26 -13.23
CA ARG A 157 7.23 2.58 -14.55
C ARG A 157 6.83 3.52 -15.68
N ALA A 158 7.73 4.46 -15.92
CA ALA A 158 7.76 5.36 -17.06
C ALA A 158 8.80 4.91 -18.09
#